data_AF-A0AA91SYP1-F1
#
_entry.id   AF-A0AA91SYP1-F1
#
_cell.length_a   1.000
_cell.length_b   1.000
_cell.length_c   1.000
_cell.angle_alpha   90.00
_cell.angle_beta   90.00
_cell.angle_gamma   90.00
#
_symmetry.space_group_name_H-M   'P 1'
#
loop_
_entity.id
_entity.type
_entity.pdbx_description
1 polymer ?
#
loop_
_entity_poly.entity_id
_entity_poly.type
_entity_poly.pdbx_seq_one_letter_code
_entity_poly.pdbx_strand_id
1 'polypeptide(L)' 'MSAIDEINELLSKYSFPLAVLKDVNHRLECCKDEGYVKQQLRYLENLVVAGNAKIILER' A
#
# COMPACT_ATOMS: atom_id res chain seq x y z
N MET A 1 -13.80 -5.93 -4.93
CA MET A 1 -12.73 -4.93 -5.09
C MET A 1 -11.47 -5.71 -5.42
N SER A 2 -10.62 -5.24 -6.34
CA SER A 2 -9.33 -5.91 -6.57
C SER A 2 -8.32 -5.50 -5.50
N ALA A 3 -7.27 -6.29 -5.30
CA ALA A 3 -6.21 -5.92 -4.35
C ALA A 3 -5.50 -4.61 -4.75
N ILE A 4 -5.44 -4.28 -6.05
CA ILE A 4 -4.95 -2.97 -6.52
C ILE A 4 -5.87 -1.84 -6.05
N ASP A 5 -7.19 -2.01 -6.13
CA ASP A 5 -8.15 -0.99 -5.71
C ASP A 5 -8.03 -0.70 -4.20
N GLU A 6 -7.85 -1.74 -3.40
CA GLU A 6 -7.63 -1.63 -1.94
C GLU A 6 -6.30 -0.94 -1.61
N ILE A 7 -5.23 -1.23 -2.36
CA ILE A 7 -3.96 -0.50 -2.23
C ILE A 7 -4.17 0.99 -2.54
N ASN A 8 -4.86 1.32 -3.63
CA ASN A 8 -5.13 2.71 -3.99
C ASN A 8 -5.94 3.44 -2.92
N GLU A 9 -6.93 2.75 -2.32
CA GLU A 9 -7.70 3.28 -1.21
C GLU A 9 -6.81 3.58 0.01
N LEU A 10 -5.92 2.66 0.40
CA LEU A 10 -4.95 2.90 1.47
C LEU A 10 -4.04 4.09 1.17
N LEU A 11 -3.50 4.19 -0.05
CA LEU A 11 -2.61 5.28 -0.46
C LEU A 11 -3.33 6.64 -0.49
N SER A 12 -4.65 6.66 -0.69
CA SER A 12 -5.46 7.88 -0.61
C SER A 12 -5.73 8.36 0.83
N LYS A 13 -5.76 7.42 1.79
CA LYS A 13 -6.09 7.70 3.20
C LYS A 13 -4.87 7.90 4.08
N TYR A 14 -3.76 7.24 3.74
CA TYR A 14 -2.56 7.21 4.55
C TYR A 14 -1.33 7.67 3.78
N SER A 15 -0.49 8.44 4.47
CA SER A 15 0.86 8.78 4.05
C SER A 15 1.83 7.72 4.56
N PHE A 16 2.48 7.03 3.62
CA PHE A 16 3.53 6.06 3.90
C PHE A 16 4.92 6.66 3.67
N PRO A 17 5.97 6.15 4.34
CA PRO A 17 7.35 6.54 4.03
C PRO A 17 7.68 6.34 2.55
N LEU A 18 8.45 7.28 1.96
CA LEU A 18 8.81 7.23 0.54
C LEU A 18 9.48 5.91 0.13
N ALA A 19 10.29 5.31 1.01
CA ALA A 19 10.94 4.03 0.76
C ALA A 19 9.92 2.89 0.59
N VAL A 20 8.84 2.88 1.38
CA VAL A 20 7.75 1.91 1.28
C VAL A 20 7.02 2.07 -0.06
N LEU A 21 6.71 3.31 -0.45
CA LEU A 21 6.04 3.60 -1.72
C LEU A 21 6.87 3.13 -2.92
N LYS A 22 8.19 3.37 -2.90
CA LYS A 22 9.09 2.92 -3.96
C LYS A 22 9.17 1.39 -4.06
N ASP A 23 9.28 0.70 -2.92
CA ASP A 23 9.35 -0.77 -2.89
C ASP A 23 8.05 -1.40 -3.41
N VAL A 24 6.90 -0.95 -2.91
CA VAL A 24 5.60 -1.46 -3.36
C VAL A 24 5.38 -1.17 -4.84
N ASN A 25 5.67 0.04 -5.32
CA ASN A 25 5.53 0.37 -6.73
C ASN A 25 6.42 -0.54 -7.61
N HIS A 26 7.68 -0.71 -7.25
CA HIS A 26 8.60 -1.59 -7.99
C HIS A 26 8.10 -3.05 -8.04
N ARG A 27 7.56 -3.56 -6.94
CA ARG A 27 7.00 -4.92 -6.87
C ARG A 27 5.77 -5.09 -7.77
N LEU A 28 4.88 -4.10 -7.77
CA LEU A 28 3.68 -4.12 -8.61
C LEU A 28 3.99 -3.94 -10.10
N GLU A 29 5.09 -3.25 -10.43
CA GLU A 29 5.63 -3.20 -11.80
C GLU A 29 6.23 -4.54 -12.23
N CYS A 30 6.93 -5.22 -11.32
CA CYS A 30 7.61 -6.49 -11.59
C CYS A 30 6.65 -7.68 -11.73
N CYS A 31 5.61 -7.76 -10.90
CA CYS A 31 4.66 -8.87 -10.89
C CYS A 31 3.24 -8.40 -10.53
N LYS A 32 2.29 -8.73 -11.40
CA LYS A 32 0.87 -8.40 -11.25
C LYS A 32 0.00 -9.62 -10.94
N ASP A 33 0.61 -10.72 -10.52
CA ASP A 33 -0.14 -11.88 -10.04
C ASP A 33 -0.97 -11.50 -8.81
N GLU A 34 -2.24 -11.87 -8.80
CA GLU A 34 -3.21 -11.50 -7.76
C GLU A 34 -2.72 -11.89 -6.35
N GLY A 35 -2.08 -13.06 -6.22
CA GLY A 35 -1.51 -13.51 -4.95
C GLY A 35 -0.33 -12.65 -4.51
N TYR A 36 0.46 -12.15 -5.45
CA TYR A 36 1.57 -11.25 -5.17
C TYR A 36 1.11 -9.84 -4.81
N VAL A 37 0.09 -9.31 -5.51
CA VAL A 37 -0.53 -8.01 -5.18
C VAL A 37 -1.14 -8.04 -3.78
N LYS A 38 -1.83 -9.13 -3.39
CA LYS A 38 -2.37 -9.30 -2.03
C LYS A 38 -1.30 -9.29 -0.94
N GLN A 39 -0.08 -9.76 -1.24
CA GLN A 39 1.03 -9.65 -0.30
C GLN A 39 1.45 -8.20 -0.08
N GLN A 40 1.42 -7.36 -1.13
CA GLN A 40 1.71 -5.93 -1.02
C GLN A 40 0.63 -5.18 -0.24
N LEU A 41 -0.64 -5.50 -0.51
CA LEU A 41 -1.77 -4.98 0.25
C LEU A 41 -1.62 -5.26 1.76
N ARG A 42 -1.42 -6.54 2.12
CA ARG A 42 -1.23 -6.96 3.52
C ARG A 42 -0.05 -6.25 4.19
N TYR A 43 1.02 -6.02 3.45
CA TYR A 43 2.17 -5.28 3.97
C TYR A 43 1.79 -3.84 4.33
N LEU A 44 1.07 -3.13 3.46
CA LEU A 44 0.60 -1.76 3.72
C LEU A 44 -0.40 -1.72 4.89
N GLU A 45 -1.34 -2.66 4.98
CA GLU A 45 -2.28 -2.76 6.10
C GLU A 45 -1.56 -2.94 7.44
N ASN A 46 -0.53 -3.81 7.48
CA ASN A 46 0.27 -4.02 8.68
C ASN A 46 1.01 -2.75 9.10
N LEU A 47 1.49 -1.93 8.15
CA LEU A 47 2.11 -0.65 8.46
C LEU A 47 1.12 0.35 9.06
N VAL A 48 -0.14 0.35 8.58
CA VAL A 48 -1.21 1.15 9.16
C VAL A 48 -1.49 0.70 10.60
N VAL A 49 -1.70 -0.60 10.81
CA VAL A 49 -1.97 -1.17 12.15
C VAL A 49 -0.83 -0.90 13.13
N ALA A 50 0.41 -0.96 12.65
CA ALA A 50 1.59 -0.66 13.45
C ALA A 50 1.80 0.85 13.74
N GLY A 51 0.97 1.74 13.18
CA GLY A 51 1.13 3.19 13.33
C GLY A 51 2.29 3.78 12.52
N ASN A 52 2.82 3.03 11.56
CA ASN A 52 3.92 3.45 10.68
C ASN A 52 3.45 4.23 9.44
N ALA A 53 2.12 4.34 9.24
CA ALA A 53 1.50 5.18 8.25
C ALA A 53 0.65 6.27 8.94
N LYS A 54 0.72 7.51 8.45
CA LYS A 54 -0.01 8.64 9.03
C LYS A 54 -1.31 8.86 8.27
N ILE A 55 -2.42 9.07 8.97
CA ILE A 55 -3.68 9.50 8.31
C ILE A 55 -3.43 10.83 7.63
N ILE A 56 -3.89 10.96 6.38
CA ILE A 56 -3.91 12.24 5.67
C ILE A 56 -5.10 13.02 6.22
N LEU A 57 -4.84 13.88 7.20
CA LEU A 57 -5.81 14.85 7.71
C LEU A 57 -5.83 16.03 6.74
N GLU A 58 -6.86 16.07 5.91
CA GLU A 58 -7.29 17.20 5.06
C GLU A 58 -6.28 17.65 3.97
N ARG A 59 -6.67 17.45 2.71
CA ARG A 59 -6.09 18.14 1.54
C ARG A 59 -6.96 19.34 1.19
#